data_AF-A0A9W7R5J3-F1
#
_entry.id   AF-A0A9W7R5J3-F1
#
_cell.length_a   1.000
_cell.length_b   1.000
_cell.length_c   1.000
_cell.angle_alpha   90.00
_cell.angle_beta   90.00
_cell.angle_gamma   90.00
#
_symmetry.space_group_name_H-M   'P 1'
#
loop_
_entity.id
_entity.type
_entity.pdbx_description
1 polymer ?
#
loop_
_entity_poly.entity_id
_entity_poly.type
_entity_poly.pdbx_seq_one_letter_code
_entity_poly.pdbx_strand_id
1 'polypeptide(L)'
;IQYDTRLDNVATSNSSIEYRRDEDRLVQLNYRYASPEYIQATLPKYYSTAEQYKNGISQVGAVASWPISDRWSIVGAYYYDTNANKQADSMLGVQYSSCCYAIRVGYERKLNGWDNDKQHAVYDNAIGFNIELRGLSSNYGLGTQEMLRSNILPYQNTL
;
A
#
# COMPACT_ATOMS: atom_id res chain seq x y z
N ILE A 1 13.80 -8.55 -12.35
CA ILE A 1 15.08 -7.99 -11.84
C ILE A 1 15.83 -7.39 -13.01
N GLN A 2 16.44 -6.21 -12.82
CA GLN A 2 17.26 -5.54 -13.81
C GLN A 2 18.61 -5.18 -13.17
N TYR A 3 19.69 -5.58 -13.82
CA TYR A 3 21.06 -5.32 -13.37
C TYR A 3 21.81 -4.51 -14.44
N ASP A 4 22.62 -3.53 -14.03
CA ASP A 4 23.44 -2.73 -14.94
C ASP A 4 24.87 -2.67 -14.40
N THR A 5 25.82 -3.18 -15.18
CA THR A 5 27.24 -3.23 -14.81
C THR A 5 27.86 -1.83 -14.66
N ARG A 6 27.28 -0.79 -15.27
CA ARG A 6 27.77 0.60 -15.11
C ARG A 6 27.44 1.18 -13.75
N LEU A 7 26.46 0.59 -13.06
CA LEU A 7 26.05 0.96 -11.70
C LEU A 7 26.72 0.09 -10.63
N ASP A 8 27.45 -0.97 -11.05
CA ASP A 8 27.98 -2.03 -10.17
C ASP A 8 26.93 -2.63 -9.21
N ASN A 9 25.63 -2.51 -9.53
CA ASN A 9 24.53 -2.86 -8.64
C ASN A 9 23.27 -3.26 -9.42
N VAL A 10 22.31 -3.86 -8.72
CA VAL A 10 20.94 -4.07 -9.23
C VAL A 10 20.31 -2.70 -9.44
N ALA A 11 19.85 -2.42 -10.66
CA ALA A 11 19.14 -1.18 -10.97
C ALA A 11 17.78 -1.15 -10.27
N THR A 12 16.93 -2.13 -10.59
CA THR A 12 15.63 -2.32 -9.96
C THR A 12 15.30 -3.79 -9.78
N SER A 13 14.54 -4.12 -8.74
CA SER A 13 13.95 -5.45 -8.59
C SER A 13 12.57 -5.38 -7.95
N ASN A 14 11.72 -6.33 -8.31
CA ASN A 14 10.39 -6.49 -7.76
C ASN A 14 10.13 -7.98 -7.56
N SER A 15 9.44 -8.30 -6.48
CA SER A 15 8.98 -9.65 -6.18
C SER A 15 7.60 -9.54 -5.57
N SER A 16 6.71 -10.46 -5.91
CA SER A 16 5.39 -10.55 -5.31
C SER A 16 4.97 -12.01 -5.23
N ILE A 17 4.36 -12.37 -4.11
CA ILE A 17 3.71 -13.66 -3.91
C ILE A 17 2.30 -13.38 -3.42
N GLU A 18 1.33 -14.05 -4.04
CA GLU A 18 -0.08 -13.86 -3.76
C GLU A 18 -0.77 -15.20 -3.57
N TYR A 19 -1.52 -15.29 -2.48
CA TYR A 19 -2.57 -16.27 -2.31
C TYR A 19 -3.91 -15.55 -2.49
N ARG A 20 -4.71 -16.02 -3.44
CA ARG A 20 -6.05 -15.49 -3.70
C ARG A 20 -7.02 -16.63 -3.95
N ARG A 21 -8.05 -16.72 -3.11
CA ARG A 21 -9.12 -17.73 -3.26
C ARG A 21 -10.32 -17.18 -4.02
N ASP A 22 -10.69 -15.94 -3.73
CA ASP A 22 -11.83 -15.22 -4.31
C ASP A 22 -11.59 -13.70 -4.19
N GLU A 23 -12.64 -12.89 -4.33
CA GLU A 23 -12.53 -11.42 -4.23
C GLU A 23 -12.38 -10.91 -2.80
N ASP A 24 -12.73 -11.71 -1.80
CA ASP A 24 -12.74 -11.33 -0.39
C ASP A 24 -11.60 -11.97 0.42
N ARG A 25 -11.02 -13.08 -0.08
CA ARG A 25 -9.98 -13.86 0.60
C ARG A 25 -8.67 -13.83 -0.17
N LEU A 26 -7.78 -12.94 0.25
CA LEU A 26 -6.46 -12.82 -0.34
C LEU A 26 -5.41 -12.37 0.67
N VAL A 27 -4.18 -12.79 0.42
CA VAL A 27 -2.98 -12.29 1.08
C VAL A 27 -1.91 -12.13 0.01
N GLN A 28 -1.32 -10.94 -0.05
CA GLN A 28 -0.24 -10.61 -0.95
C GLN A 28 0.94 -10.07 -0.16
N LEU A 29 2.14 -10.58 -0.44
CA LEU A 29 3.39 -9.99 -0.02
C LEU A 29 4.12 -9.49 -1.27
N ASN A 30 4.64 -8.28 -1.21
CA ASN A 30 5.41 -7.69 -2.29
C ASN A 30 6.67 -7.01 -1.76
N TYR A 31 7.69 -6.96 -2.60
CA TYR A 31 8.94 -6.27 -2.34
C TYR A 31 9.36 -5.50 -3.59
N ARG A 32 9.81 -4.26 -3.40
CA ARG A 32 10.30 -3.40 -4.47
C ARG A 32 11.62 -2.77 -4.05
N TYR A 33 12.57 -2.77 -4.97
CA TYR A 33 13.90 -2.22 -4.76
C TYR A 33 14.33 -1.36 -5.96
N ALA A 34 14.95 -0.22 -5.67
CA ALA A 34 15.68 0.61 -6.61
C ALA A 34 16.94 1.13 -5.92
N SER A 35 18.10 0.91 -6.52
CA SER A 35 19.37 1.26 -5.88
C SER A 35 19.64 2.78 -5.85
N PRO A 36 20.42 3.28 -4.87
CA PRO A 36 20.92 4.65 -4.88
C PRO A 36 21.63 5.03 -6.18
N GLU A 37 22.43 4.13 -6.74
CA GLU A 37 23.17 4.35 -8.00
C GLU A 37 22.21 4.52 -9.18
N TYR A 38 21.12 3.74 -9.19
CA TYR A 38 20.06 3.90 -10.19
C TYR A 38 19.37 5.27 -10.08
N ILE A 39 19.04 5.72 -8.86
CA ILE A 39 18.48 7.06 -8.63
C ILE A 39 19.45 8.15 -9.12
N GLN A 40 20.73 8.03 -8.79
CA GLN A 40 21.76 8.99 -9.19
C GLN A 40 21.96 9.04 -10.71
N ALA A 41 21.89 7.90 -11.40
CA ALA A 41 22.12 7.82 -12.84
C ALA A 41 20.89 8.24 -13.67
N THR A 42 19.67 8.12 -13.14
CA THR A 42 18.43 8.33 -13.90
C THR A 42 17.63 9.58 -13.53
N LEU A 43 17.79 10.09 -12.30
CA LEU A 43 17.06 11.28 -11.83
C LEU A 43 17.98 12.51 -11.76
N PRO A 44 17.41 13.74 -11.82
CA PRO A 44 18.18 14.96 -11.65
C PRO A 44 18.97 14.99 -10.34
N LYS A 45 20.12 15.66 -10.34
CA LYS A 45 21.09 15.67 -9.22
C LYS A 45 20.48 15.95 -7.84
N TYR A 46 19.43 16.77 -7.76
CA TYR A 46 18.70 17.05 -6.52
C TYR A 46 18.24 15.76 -5.79
N TYR A 47 17.75 14.77 -6.52
CA TYR A 47 17.26 13.50 -5.97
C TYR A 47 18.41 12.62 -5.42
N SER A 48 19.61 12.76 -5.96
CA SER A 48 20.79 12.03 -5.46
C SER A 48 21.38 12.62 -4.18
N THR A 49 21.04 13.88 -3.84
CA THR A 49 21.57 14.58 -2.67
C THR A 49 20.57 14.76 -1.55
N ALA A 50 19.26 14.71 -1.84
CA ALA A 50 18.20 14.91 -0.86
C ALA A 50 17.95 13.64 -0.03
N GLU A 51 17.88 13.77 1.30
CA GLU A 51 17.73 12.65 2.25
C GLU A 51 16.54 11.73 1.92
N GLN A 52 15.43 12.32 1.49
CA GLN A 52 14.19 11.60 1.18
C GLN A 52 14.25 10.73 -0.10
N TYR A 53 15.29 10.90 -0.94
CA TYR A 53 15.39 10.20 -2.24
C TYR A 53 16.70 9.45 -2.43
N LYS A 54 17.80 9.93 -1.85
CA LYS A 54 19.16 9.45 -2.13
C LYS A 54 19.37 7.96 -1.83
N ASN A 55 18.62 7.40 -0.88
CA ASN A 55 18.74 6.00 -0.46
C ASN A 55 18.02 5.03 -1.42
N GLY A 56 17.37 5.53 -2.47
CA GLY A 56 16.58 4.71 -3.37
C GLY A 56 15.32 4.16 -2.70
N ILE A 57 14.89 2.99 -3.17
CA ILE A 57 13.69 2.31 -2.68
C ILE A 57 14.12 0.95 -2.15
N SER A 58 13.71 0.61 -0.93
CA SER A 58 13.69 -0.76 -0.45
C SER A 58 12.44 -0.92 0.41
N GLN A 59 11.37 -1.40 -0.20
CA GLN A 59 10.05 -1.39 0.40
C GLN A 59 9.46 -2.80 0.41
N VAL A 60 9.03 -3.26 1.59
CA VAL A 60 8.23 -4.46 1.77
C VAL A 60 6.77 -4.03 1.94
N GLY A 61 5.86 -4.71 1.26
CA GLY A 61 4.42 -4.53 1.37
C GLY A 61 3.73 -5.84 1.73
N ALA A 62 2.72 -5.74 2.58
CA ALA A 62 1.80 -6.82 2.90
C ALA A 62 0.38 -6.31 2.79
N VAL A 63 -0.46 -7.04 2.07
CA VAL A 63 -1.89 -6.75 1.90
C VAL A 63 -2.67 -8.01 2.22
N ALA A 64 -3.71 -7.88 3.04
CA ALA A 64 -4.57 -8.99 3.37
C ALA A 64 -6.03 -8.54 3.35
N SER A 65 -6.90 -9.40 2.84
CA SER A 65 -8.33 -9.31 3.07
C SER A 65 -8.89 -10.66 3.44
N TRP A 66 -9.75 -10.64 4.45
CA TRP A 66 -10.41 -11.83 4.93
C TRP A 66 -11.81 -11.52 5.47
N PRO A 67 -12.85 -12.25 5.02
CA PRO A 67 -14.16 -12.19 5.61
C PRO A 67 -14.17 -12.98 6.92
N ILE A 68 -14.65 -12.37 8.00
CA ILE A 68 -14.85 -13.08 9.28
C ILE A 68 -16.12 -13.93 9.21
N SER A 69 -17.14 -13.44 8.53
CA SER A 69 -18.40 -14.13 8.25
C SER A 69 -18.98 -13.63 6.94
N ASP A 70 -20.12 -14.15 6.52
CA ASP A 70 -20.79 -13.79 5.27
C ASP A 70 -21.21 -12.32 5.17
N ARG A 71 -21.06 -11.54 6.26
CA ARG A 71 -21.44 -10.12 6.33
C ARG A 71 -20.31 -9.19 6.75
N TRP A 72 -19.18 -9.72 7.22
CA TRP A 72 -18.09 -8.91 7.76
C TRP A 72 -16.82 -9.14 6.96
N SER A 73 -16.23 -8.07 6.43
CA SER A 73 -14.92 -8.08 5.79
C SER A 73 -13.94 -7.20 6.55
N ILE A 74 -12.71 -7.71 6.71
CA ILE A 74 -11.57 -6.95 7.19
C ILE A 74 -10.55 -6.88 6.05
N VAL A 75 -10.00 -5.68 5.86
CA VAL A 75 -8.93 -5.39 4.91
C VAL A 75 -7.81 -4.70 5.67
N GLY A 76 -6.57 -5.11 5.43
CA GLY A 76 -5.38 -4.46 5.96
C GLY A 76 -4.31 -4.35 4.90
N ALA A 77 -3.57 -3.25 4.93
CA ALA A 77 -2.37 -3.06 4.12
C ALA A 77 -1.29 -2.43 4.99
N TYR A 78 -0.04 -2.88 4.83
CA TYR A 78 1.10 -2.34 5.54
C TYR A 78 2.31 -2.30 4.61
N TYR A 79 2.89 -1.12 4.46
CA TYR A 79 4.07 -0.88 3.64
C TYR A 79 5.17 -0.25 4.48
N TYR A 80 6.37 -0.79 4.32
CA TYR A 80 7.50 -0.50 5.19
C TYR A 80 8.77 -0.27 4.36
N ASP A 81 9.44 0.84 4.63
CA ASP A 81 10.75 1.16 4.07
C ASP A 81 11.85 0.58 4.98
N THR A 82 12.62 -0.35 4.43
CA THR A 82 13.70 -1.04 5.17
C THR A 82 15.00 -0.22 5.23
N ASN A 83 15.18 0.78 4.34
CA ASN A 83 16.34 1.68 4.38
C ASN A 83 16.17 2.68 5.51
N ALA A 84 14.98 3.27 5.64
CA ALA A 84 14.67 4.26 6.66
C ALA A 84 14.22 3.64 8.00
N ASN A 85 13.89 2.34 8.02
CA ASN A 85 13.28 1.65 9.14
C ASN A 85 11.99 2.36 9.62
N LYS A 86 11.15 2.76 8.65
CA LYS A 86 9.91 3.52 8.87
C LYS A 86 8.77 2.97 8.01
N GLN A 87 7.56 3.15 8.51
CA GLN A 87 6.34 2.85 7.76
C GLN A 87 6.18 3.84 6.61
N ALA A 88 5.87 3.37 5.41
CA ALA A 88 5.48 4.22 4.28
C ALA A 88 3.96 4.46 4.29
N ASP A 89 3.18 3.40 4.51
CA ASP A 89 1.73 3.42 4.53
C ASP A 89 1.18 2.30 5.42
N SER A 90 0.05 2.54 6.09
CA SER A 90 -0.72 1.50 6.80
C SER A 90 -2.19 1.85 6.71
N MET A 91 -2.99 0.84 6.39
CA MET A 91 -4.43 0.96 6.30
C MET A 91 -5.11 -0.22 6.97
N LEU A 92 -6.22 0.05 7.64
CA LEU A 92 -7.13 -0.94 8.21
C LEU A 92 -8.56 -0.53 7.90
N GLY A 93 -9.31 -1.44 7.28
CA GLY A 93 -10.71 -1.26 6.93
C GLY A 93 -11.56 -2.40 7.46
N VAL A 94 -12.73 -2.07 8.00
CA VAL A 94 -13.74 -3.04 8.40
C VAL A 94 -15.07 -2.63 7.78
N GLN A 95 -15.73 -3.59 7.14
CA GLN A 95 -17.06 -3.39 6.58
C GLN A 95 -18.03 -4.44 7.08
N TYR A 96 -19.21 -3.99 7.49
CA TYR A 96 -20.40 -4.81 7.68
C TYR A 96 -21.37 -4.57 6.53
N SER A 97 -21.84 -5.64 5.90
CA SER A 97 -22.78 -5.60 4.77
C SER A 97 -24.06 -6.37 5.08
N SER A 98 -25.20 -5.74 4.90
CA SER A 98 -26.54 -6.34 5.02
C SER A 98 -27.31 -6.23 3.68
N CYS A 99 -28.58 -6.67 3.66
CA CYS A 99 -29.42 -6.60 2.46
C CYS A 99 -29.82 -5.16 2.07
N CYS A 100 -29.92 -4.24 3.03
CA CYS A 100 -30.44 -2.88 2.81
C CYS A 100 -29.42 -1.77 3.11
N TYR A 101 -28.31 -2.09 3.79
CA TYR A 101 -27.26 -1.12 4.09
C TYR A 101 -25.89 -1.80 4.28
N ALA A 102 -24.83 -1.02 4.09
CA ALA A 102 -23.47 -1.38 4.48
C ALA A 102 -22.85 -0.24 5.30
N ILE A 103 -22.02 -0.60 6.28
CA ILE A 103 -21.30 0.34 7.13
C ILE A 103 -19.82 0.01 7.03
N ARG A 104 -19.00 1.00 6.66
CA ARG A 104 -17.55 0.88 6.53
C ARG A 104 -16.88 1.86 7.49
N VAL A 105 -15.88 1.36 8.21
CA VAL A 105 -14.96 2.18 8.99
C VAL A 105 -13.55 1.91 8.48
N GLY A 106 -12.82 2.97 8.18
CA GLY A 106 -11.46 2.90 7.66
C GLY A 106 -10.51 3.80 8.44
N TYR A 107 -9.28 3.32 8.61
CA TYR A 107 -8.15 4.07 9.14
C TYR A 107 -6.99 3.98 8.16
N GLU A 108 -6.35 5.10 7.86
CA GLU A 108 -5.13 5.16 7.06
C GLU A 108 -4.11 6.06 7.75
N ARG A 109 -2.85 5.62 7.80
CA ARG A 109 -1.69 6.43 8.14
C ARG A 109 -0.67 6.34 7.03
N LYS A 110 -0.43 7.47 6.36
CA LYS A 110 0.41 7.56 5.17
C LYS A 110 1.48 8.63 5.31
N LEU A 111 2.60 8.42 4.61
CA LEU A 111 3.55 9.47 4.35
C LEU A 111 2.90 10.56 3.47
N ASN A 112 2.91 11.81 3.92
CA ASN A 112 2.25 12.94 3.24
C ASN A 112 3.20 14.13 2.99
N GLY A 113 4.51 13.95 3.18
CA GLY A 113 5.48 14.98 2.88
C GLY A 113 6.80 14.83 3.63
N TRP A 114 7.62 15.87 3.52
CA TRP A 114 8.93 15.98 4.15
C TRP A 114 9.07 17.35 4.82
N ASP A 115 9.50 17.35 6.08
CA ASP A 115 9.82 18.56 6.83
C ASP A 115 11.28 18.93 6.56
N ASN A 116 11.51 20.04 5.84
CA ASN A 116 12.86 20.51 5.49
C ASN A 116 13.62 21.09 6.68
N ASP A 117 12.94 21.56 7.73
CA ASP A 117 13.62 22.14 8.89
C ASP A 117 14.11 21.03 9.82
N LYS A 118 13.27 20.01 10.02
CA LYS A 118 13.56 18.88 10.93
C LYS A 118 14.14 17.65 10.23
N GLN A 119 14.23 17.69 8.90
CA GLN A 119 14.78 16.61 8.06
C GLN A 119 14.12 15.25 8.35
N HIS A 120 12.79 15.21 8.38
CA HIS A 120 12.05 13.98 8.60
C HIS A 120 10.76 13.87 7.80
N ALA A 121 10.32 12.63 7.63
CA ALA A 121 9.01 12.26 7.08
C ALA A 121 7.84 12.87 7.88
N VAL A 122 6.86 13.44 7.18
CA VAL A 122 5.60 13.93 7.75
C VAL A 122 4.50 12.93 7.44
N TYR A 123 3.71 12.58 8.46
CA TYR A 123 2.64 11.60 8.35
C TYR A 123 1.28 12.27 8.49
N ASP A 124 0.34 11.79 7.70
CA ASP A 124 -1.09 12.11 7.82
C ASP A 124 -1.84 10.90 8.36
N ASN A 125 -2.85 11.14 9.20
CA ASN A 125 -3.71 10.10 9.76
C ASN A 125 -5.17 10.45 9.44
N ALA A 126 -5.86 9.53 8.77
CA ALA A 126 -7.27 9.68 8.45
C ALA A 126 -8.07 8.54 9.09
N ILE A 127 -9.19 8.90 9.71
CA ILE A 127 -10.22 7.95 10.12
C ILE A 127 -11.54 8.39 9.50
N GLY A 128 -12.24 7.44 8.87
CA GLY A 128 -13.47 7.71 8.15
C GLY A 128 -14.53 6.66 8.45
N PHE A 129 -15.79 7.10 8.45
CA PHE A 129 -16.95 6.23 8.44
C PHE A 129 -17.76 6.51 7.18
N ASN A 130 -18.30 5.46 6.56
CA ASN A 130 -19.13 5.55 5.38
C ASN A 130 -20.33 4.61 5.54
N ILE A 131 -21.52 5.11 5.18
CA ILE A 131 -22.77 4.35 5.21
C ILE A 131 -23.33 4.35 3.79
N GLU A 132 -23.58 3.17 3.26
CA GLU A 132 -24.10 2.96 1.91
C GLU A 132 -25.47 2.29 1.99
N LEU A 133 -26.46 2.77 1.23
CA LEU A 133 -27.74 2.08 1.07
C LEU A 133 -27.58 0.95 0.05
N ARG A 134 -27.92 -0.28 0.45
CA ARG A 134 -27.89 -1.49 -0.39
C ARG A 134 -29.30 -1.90 -0.80
N GLY A 135 -29.40 -2.80 -1.78
CA GLY A 135 -30.68 -3.28 -2.32
C GLY A 135 -31.28 -2.38 -3.42
N LEU A 136 -30.63 -1.27 -3.75
CA LEU A 136 -30.96 -0.43 -4.92
C LEU A 136 -30.20 -0.85 -6.19
N SER A 137 -29.22 -1.73 -6.04
CA SER A 137 -28.41 -2.32 -7.11
C SER A 137 -28.13 -3.79 -6.80
N SER A 138 -27.56 -4.52 -7.76
CA SER A 138 -27.13 -5.92 -7.59
C SER A 138 -25.81 -6.07 -6.81
N ASN A 139 -25.29 -5.00 -6.20
CA ASN A 139 -24.05 -5.06 -5.43
C ASN A 139 -24.29 -5.66 -4.03
N TYR A 140 -24.08 -6.98 -3.92
CA TYR A 140 -24.09 -7.71 -2.65
C TYR A 140 -22.69 -8.02 -2.11
N GLY A 141 -21.63 -7.48 -2.74
CA GLY A 141 -20.24 -7.73 -2.32
C GLY A 141 -19.89 -7.03 -1.00
N LEU A 142 -18.87 -7.56 -0.30
CA LEU A 142 -18.43 -7.06 1.01
C LEU A 142 -17.60 -5.75 0.95
N GLY A 143 -17.46 -5.14 -0.23
CA GLY A 143 -16.71 -3.90 -0.42
C GLY A 143 -15.19 -4.06 -0.30
N THR A 144 -14.69 -5.29 -0.24
CA THR A 144 -13.27 -5.64 -0.09
C THR A 144 -12.38 -4.96 -1.12
N GLN A 145 -12.73 -5.05 -2.41
CA GLN A 145 -11.93 -4.48 -3.50
C GLN A 145 -11.87 -2.95 -3.47
N GLU A 146 -12.92 -2.29 -2.98
CA GLU A 146 -12.93 -0.84 -2.81
C GLU A 146 -11.99 -0.42 -1.68
N MET A 147 -12.03 -1.13 -0.54
CA MET A 147 -11.12 -0.89 0.59
C MET A 147 -9.66 -1.16 0.19
N LEU A 148 -9.39 -2.24 -0.53
CA LEU A 148 -8.05 -2.60 -1.00
C LEU A 148 -7.41 -1.57 -1.96
N ARG A 149 -8.22 -0.69 -2.56
CA ARG A 149 -7.78 0.35 -3.49
C ARG A 149 -7.76 1.75 -2.87
N SER A 150 -8.13 1.90 -1.60
CA SER A 150 -8.32 3.23 -1.00
C SER A 150 -7.03 3.91 -0.53
N ASN A 151 -5.96 3.13 -0.32
CA ASN A 151 -4.70 3.65 0.22
C ASN A 151 -3.76 4.17 -0.87
N ILE A 152 -2.71 4.91 -0.50
CA ILE A 152 -1.75 5.49 -1.46
C ILE A 152 -0.95 4.46 -2.27
N LEU A 153 -0.84 3.22 -1.76
CA LEU A 153 -0.20 2.09 -2.43
C LEU A 153 -1.24 0.98 -2.66
N PRO A 154 -2.16 1.17 -3.64
CA PRO A 154 -3.33 0.32 -3.80
C PRO A 154 -2.95 -1.11 -4.20
N TYR A 155 -3.74 -2.08 -3.74
CA TYR A 155 -3.64 -3.46 -4.16
C TYR A 155 -3.81 -3.59 -5.69
N GLN A 156 -2.97 -4.44 -6.28
CA GLN A 156 -3.08 -4.89 -7.66
C GLN A 156 -3.02 -6.41 -7.67
N ASN A 157 -3.92 -7.03 -8.45
CA ASN A 157 -3.85 -8.46 -8.69
C ASN A 157 -2.59 -8.79 -9.49
N THR A 158 -1.79 -9.74 -9.00
CA THR A 158 -0.48 -10.08 -9.59
C THR A 158 -0.52 -11.25 -10.58
N LEU A 159 -1.67 -11.92 -10.70
CA LEU A 159 -1.95 -13.01 -11.65
C LEU A 159 -3.06 -12.60 -12.63
#